data_AF-A0A430GX79-F1
#
_entry.id   AF-A0A430GX79-F1
#
_cell.length_a   1.000
_cell.length_b   1.000
_cell.length_c   1.000
_cell.angle_alpha   90.00
_cell.angle_beta   90.00
_cell.angle_gamma   90.00
#
_symmetry.space_group_name_H-M   'P 1'
#
loop_
_entity.id
_entity.type
_entity.pdbx_description
1 polymer ?
#
loop_
_entity_poly.entity_id
_entity_poly.type
_entity_poly.pdbx_seq_one_letter_code
_entity_poly.pdbx_strand_id
1 'polypeptide(L)' 'MKHGGPATRTLVPDECVRTAASLFACMHASPTLQNTEQLAQWLGKAPCHLRALDIALAEWGLLQSGHPVGGIPGA' A
#
# COMPACT_ATOMS: atom_id res chain seq x y z
N MET A 1 2.73 11.66 -29.30
CA MET A 1 4.00 12.21 -28.80
C MET A 1 4.45 11.34 -27.63
N LYS A 2 5.76 11.15 -27.53
CA LYS A 2 6.44 10.07 -26.80
C LYS A 2 6.79 10.62 -25.42
N HIS A 3 6.23 10.05 -24.35
CA HIS A 3 6.69 10.34 -23.00
C HIS A 3 7.61 9.21 -22.53
N GLY A 4 8.89 9.35 -22.88
CA GLY A 4 9.97 8.72 -22.14
C GLY A 4 10.21 9.52 -20.86
N GLY A 5 10.06 8.87 -19.71
CA GLY A 5 10.41 9.32 -18.36
C GLY A 5 10.78 8.09 -17.53
N PRO A 6 11.67 8.21 -16.52
CA PRO A 6 12.82 7.34 -16.33
C PRO A 6 12.47 5.93 -15.84
N ALA A 7 13.24 4.96 -16.34
CA ALA A 7 13.32 3.62 -15.81
C ALA A 7 13.76 3.64 -14.33
N THR A 8 12.86 3.25 -13.43
CA THR A 8 13.09 2.57 -12.13
C THR A 8 11.79 2.55 -11.31
N ARG A 9 10.67 2.11 -11.89
CA ARG A 9 9.59 1.60 -11.05
C ARG A 9 9.90 0.13 -10.79
N THR A 10 10.53 -0.13 -9.64
CA THR A 10 10.39 -1.43 -8.98
C THR A 10 8.89 -1.65 -8.85
N LEU A 11 8.31 -2.38 -9.80
CA LEU A 11 6.88 -2.65 -9.88
C LEU A 11 6.56 -3.55 -8.70
N VAL A 12 6.29 -2.93 -7.55
CA VAL A 12 5.68 -3.64 -6.44
C VAL A 12 4.38 -4.22 -6.97
N PRO A 13 4.18 -5.55 -6.91
CA PRO A 13 2.97 -6.17 -7.42
C PRO A 13 1.74 -5.58 -6.74
N ASP A 14 0.66 -5.30 -7.49
CA ASP A 14 -0.58 -4.76 -6.93
C ASP A 14 -1.18 -5.69 -5.85
N GLU A 15 -0.95 -7.00 -5.97
CA GLU A 15 -1.32 -7.97 -4.94
C GLU A 15 -0.60 -7.75 -3.60
N CYS A 16 0.66 -7.31 -3.64
CA CYS A 16 1.42 -6.97 -2.43
C CYS A 16 0.82 -5.72 -1.79
N VAL A 17 0.44 -4.71 -2.58
CA VAL A 17 -0.19 -3.47 -2.07
C VAL A 17 -1.54 -3.79 -1.43
N ARG A 18 -2.39 -4.58 -2.10
CA ARG A 18 -3.69 -5.02 -1.53
C ARG A 18 -3.51 -5.81 -0.23
N THR A 19 -2.54 -6.73 -0.20
CA THR A 19 -2.26 -7.53 1.00
C THR A 19 -1.78 -6.65 2.15
N ALA A 20 -0.87 -5.70 1.87
CA ALA A 20 -0.40 -4.74 2.86
C ALA A 20 -1.54 -3.89 3.42
N ALA A 21 -2.42 -3.39 2.55
CA ALA A 21 -3.60 -2.62 2.94
C ALA A 21 -4.55 -3.44 3.84
N SER A 22 -4.82 -4.71 3.51
CA SER A 22 -5.66 -5.59 4.33
C SER A 22 -5.05 -5.88 5.70
N LEU A 23 -3.76 -6.21 5.75
CA LEU A 23 -3.07 -6.48 7.02
C LEU A 23 -3.01 -5.23 7.90
N PHE A 24 -2.70 -4.08 7.31
CA PHE A 24 -2.73 -2.79 8.00
C PHE A 24 -4.14 -2.47 8.52
N ALA A 25 -5.18 -2.62 7.70
CA ALA A 25 -6.56 -2.35 8.10
C ALA A 25 -7.01 -3.24 9.27
N CYS A 26 -6.69 -4.53 9.25
CA CYS A 26 -6.97 -5.46 10.35
C CYS A 26 -6.25 -5.05 11.65
N MET A 27 -4.95 -4.71 11.56
CA MET A 27 -4.16 -4.23 12.71
C MET A 27 -4.67 -2.89 13.23
N HIS A 28 -5.00 -1.95 12.35
CA HIS A 28 -5.52 -0.63 12.70
C HIS A 28 -6.92 -0.71 13.35
N ALA A 29 -7.80 -1.59 12.86
CA ALA A 29 -9.12 -1.80 13.42
C ALA A 29 -9.08 -2.52 14.79
N SER A 30 -8.10 -3.41 15.00
CA SER A 30 -7.93 -4.14 16.24
C SER A 30 -6.42 -4.28 16.55
N PRO A 31 -5.84 -3.38 17.36
CA PRO A 31 -4.40 -3.33 17.62
C PRO A 31 -3.97 -4.37 18.65
N THR A 32 -4.23 -5.64 18.35
CA THR A 32 -3.78 -6.78 19.14
C THR A 32 -2.34 -7.15 18.79
N LEU A 33 -1.67 -7.84 19.72
CA LEU A 33 -0.32 -8.38 19.48
C LEU A 33 -0.32 -9.29 18.23
N GLN A 34 -1.30 -10.19 18.13
CA GLN A 34 -1.43 -11.12 17.01
C GLN A 34 -1.50 -10.41 15.65
N ASN A 35 -2.34 -9.37 15.51
CA ASN A 35 -2.45 -8.65 14.24
C ASN A 35 -1.17 -7.89 13.88
N THR A 36 -0.48 -7.36 14.89
CA THR A 36 0.81 -6.68 14.73
C THR A 36 1.89 -7.67 14.28
N GLU A 37 1.95 -8.84 14.90
CA GLU A 37 2.88 -9.92 14.54
C GLU A 37 2.61 -10.45 13.13
N GLN A 38 1.35 -10.63 12.75
CA GLN A 38 0.99 -11.05 11.39
C GLN A 38 1.48 -10.06 10.33
N LEU A 39 1.30 -8.76 10.57
CA LEU A 39 1.84 -7.72 9.68
C LEU A 39 3.37 -7.76 9.66
N ALA A 40 4.02 -7.79 10.82
CA ALA A 40 5.48 -7.82 10.93
C ALA A 40 6.11 -9.05 10.24
N GLN A 41 5.52 -10.23 10.44
CA GLN A 41 5.94 -11.46 9.79
C GLN A 41 5.82 -11.37 8.27
N TRP A 42 4.73 -10.77 7.76
CA TRP A 42 4.58 -10.58 6.33
C TRP A 42 5.62 -9.62 5.77
N LEU A 43 5.88 -8.49 6.44
CA LEU A 43 6.90 -7.51 6.03
C LEU A 43 8.31 -8.11 6.00
N GLY A 44 8.63 -9.01 6.93
CA GLY A 44 9.93 -9.68 7.01
C GLY A 44 10.22 -10.67 5.87
N LYS A 45 9.23 -11.05 5.05
CA LYS A 45 9.40 -12.06 3.98
C LYS A 45 10.09 -11.53 2.73
N ALA A 46 9.92 -10.25 2.40
CA ALA A 46 10.50 -9.69 1.19
C ALA A 46 10.64 -8.15 1.30
N PRO A 47 11.71 -7.56 0.73
CA PRO A 47 11.91 -6.11 0.76
C PRO A 47 10.80 -5.36 -0.01
N CYS A 48 10.16 -5.98 -1.00
CA CYS A 48 9.04 -5.38 -1.72
C CYS A 48 7.79 -5.20 -0.85
N HIS A 49 7.62 -5.97 0.23
CA HIS A 49 6.48 -5.85 1.14
C HIS A 49 6.52 -4.56 1.95
N LEU A 50 7.72 -4.09 2.35
CA LEU A 50 7.89 -2.79 2.98
C LEU A 50 7.47 -1.67 2.03
N ARG A 51 7.87 -1.76 0.75
CA ARG A 51 7.46 -0.78 -0.25
C ARG A 51 5.96 -0.84 -0.56
N ALA A 52 5.36 -2.03 -0.53
CA ALA A 52 3.92 -2.21 -0.67
C ALA A 52 3.14 -1.56 0.48
N LEU A 53 3.63 -1.70 1.72
CA LEU A 53 3.04 -1.05 2.88
C LEU A 53 3.17 0.48 2.82
N ASP A 54 4.33 1.00 2.44
CA ASP A 54 4.55 2.44 2.23
C ASP A 54 3.52 3.05 1.25
N ILE A 55 3.27 2.36 0.13
CA ILE A 55 2.23 2.75 -0.85
C ILE A 55 0.84 2.70 -0.20
N ALA A 56 0.47 1.58 0.44
CA ALA A 56 -0.85 1.42 1.05
C ALA A 56 -1.13 2.46 2.14
N LEU A 57 -0.13 2.83 2.94
CA LEU A 57 -0.24 3.88 3.95
C LEU A 57 -0.40 5.27 3.33
N ALA A 58 0.32 5.56 2.24
CA ALA A 58 0.15 6.81 1.50
C ALA A 58 -1.27 6.92 0.91
N GLU A 59 -1.78 5.85 0.29
CA GLU A 59 -3.16 5.81 -0.23
C GLU A 59 -4.19 5.99 0.88
N TRP A 60 -4.01 5.31 2.01
CA TRP A 60 -4.88 5.47 3.18
C TRP A 60 -4.85 6.92 3.71
N GLY A 61 -3.66 7.51 3.88
CA GLY A 61 -3.51 8.90 4.33
C GLY A 61 -4.18 9.91 3.39
N LEU A 62 -4.09 9.70 2.08
CA LEU A 62 -4.77 10.53 1.09
C LEU A 62 -6.29 10.43 1.22
N LEU A 63 -6.83 9.22 1.33
CA LEU A 63 -8.27 8.99 1.57
C LEU A 63 -8.75 9.68 2.85
N GLN A 64 -7.99 9.56 3.94
CA GLN A 64 -8.31 10.19 5.22
C GLN A 64 -8.25 11.72 5.16
N SER A 65 -7.39 12.29 4.31
CA SER A 65 -7.31 13.74 4.10
C SER A 65 -8.46 14.31 3.26
N GLY A 66 -9.38 13.47 2.77
CA GLY A 66 -10.44 13.88 1.85
C GLY A 66 -9.96 14.14 0.43
N HIS A 67 -8.72 13.78 0.11
CA HIS A 67 -8.19 13.86 -1.24
C HIS A 67 -8.70 12.66 -2.05
N PRO A 68 -9.36 12.86 -3.20
CA PRO A 68 -9.80 11.74 -4.02
C PRO A 68 -8.59 11.00 -4.58
N VAL A 69 -8.30 9.81 -4.03
CA VAL A 69 -7.45 8.80 -4.69
C VAL A 69 -8.28 8.17 -5.80
N GLY A 70 -8.05 8.61 -7.03
CA GLY A 70 -8.73 8.10 -8.22
C GLY A 70 -9.70 9.09 -8.84
N GLY A 71 -9.18 10.19 -9.39
CA GLY A 71 -9.89 10.92 -10.44
C GLY A 71 -9.91 10.08 -11.72
N ILE A 72 -10.97 9.30 -11.94
CA ILE A 72 -11.35 8.91 -13.29
C ILE A 72 -11.85 10.20 -13.97
N PRO A 73 -11.27 10.64 -15.10
CA PRO A 73 -11.88 11.71 -15.87
C PRO A 73 -13.09 11.14 -16.64
N GLY A 74 -14.28 11.66 -16.32
CA GLY A 74 -15.44 11.63 -17.22
C GLY A 74 -16.53 10.62 -16.89
N ALA A 75 -17.65 11.14 -16.39
CA ALA A 75 -18.99 10.76 -16.81
C ALA A 75 -19.87 12.02 -16.76
#